data_AF-A0A926GRN0-F1
#
_entry.id   AF-A0A926GRN0-F1
#
_cell.length_a   1.000
_cell.length_b   1.000
_cell.length_c   1.000
_cell.angle_alpha   90.00
_cell.angle_beta   90.00
_cell.angle_gamma   90.00
#
_symmetry.space_group_name_H-M   'P 1'
#
loop_
_entity.id
_entity.type
_entity.pdbx_description
1 polymer ?
#
loop_
_entity_poly.entity_id
_entity_poly.type
_entity_poly.pdbx_seq_one_letter_code
_entity_poly.pdbx_strand_id
1 'polypeptide(L)'
;MTTLNTFTKLFITSVALCFATGCTGVLPVAARQTVPPMRVAVFYEETFPTYGFLVRITPEQIAQDLRSAGIAADLLGVDALKDPSQFDAKRYAALVLSYGNTYPDEAFANLRNFHRRGGSFITTGVPFTHPVRRVAAPDGSNR
;
A
#
# COMPACT_ATOMS: atom_id res chain seq x y z
N MET A 1 70.01 -21.66 -24.41
CA MET A 1 68.60 -21.35 -24.67
C MET A 1 67.92 -21.13 -23.32
N THR A 2 67.93 -19.90 -22.78
CA THR A 2 66.75 -18.98 -22.68
C THR A 2 65.57 -19.64 -21.94
N THR A 3 64.99 -19.20 -20.81
CA THR A 3 64.87 -17.90 -20.07
C THR A 3 64.13 -18.24 -18.75
N LEU A 4 64.56 -17.79 -17.55
CA LEU A 4 63.95 -16.71 -16.72
C LEU A 4 62.51 -17.03 -16.21
N ASN A 5 62.18 -17.19 -14.92
CA ASN A 5 62.03 -16.20 -13.82
C ASN A 5 61.71 -17.01 -12.53
N THR A 6 62.46 -16.99 -11.42
CA THR A 6 62.61 -15.96 -10.36
C THR A 6 61.32 -15.58 -9.61
N PHE A 7 61.42 -15.59 -8.27
CA PHE A 7 60.57 -15.05 -7.19
C PHE A 7 59.69 -16.07 -6.45
N THR A 8 59.71 -16.23 -5.12
CA THR A 8 60.54 -15.70 -4.03
C THR A 8 60.25 -16.59 -2.81
N LYS A 9 61.32 -17.00 -2.13
CA LYS A 9 61.32 -17.59 -0.79
C LYS A 9 60.78 -16.60 0.24
N LEU A 10 60.05 -17.06 1.24
CA LEU A 10 60.22 -16.77 2.69
C LEU A 10 58.87 -17.02 3.40
N PHE A 11 58.75 -18.08 4.20
CA PHE A 11 59.16 -18.17 5.61
C PHE A 11 58.03 -17.79 6.58
N ILE A 12 57.73 -18.77 7.44
CA ILE A 12 57.68 -18.64 8.90
C ILE A 12 56.48 -17.89 9.50
N THR A 13 55.59 -18.71 10.09
CA THR A 13 55.22 -18.70 11.51
C THR A 13 54.69 -17.38 12.08
N SER A 14 53.43 -17.39 12.54
CA SER A 14 53.10 -17.13 13.95
C SER A 14 51.60 -17.21 14.20
N VAL A 15 51.24 -18.21 14.99
CA VAL A 15 50.05 -18.24 15.83
C VAL A 15 50.18 -17.06 16.80
N ALA A 16 49.37 -16.02 16.59
CA ALA A 16 49.25 -14.90 17.53
C ALA A 16 47.80 -14.82 18.02
N LEU A 17 47.61 -15.48 19.16
CA LEU A 17 46.48 -15.36 20.07
C LEU A 17 46.37 -13.90 20.54
N CYS A 18 45.51 -13.10 19.89
CA CYS A 18 45.08 -11.80 20.40
C CYS A 18 43.79 -11.96 21.21
N PHE A 19 43.93 -12.35 22.47
CA PHE A 19 42.98 -12.00 23.52
C PHE A 19 43.24 -10.54 23.90
N ALA A 20 42.40 -9.60 23.45
CA ALA A 20 42.24 -8.31 24.12
C ALA A 20 41.01 -7.54 23.60
N THR A 21 40.16 -7.14 24.54
CA THR A 21 39.35 -5.90 24.53
C THR A 21 38.12 -5.82 23.62
N GLY A 22 36.97 -6.16 24.21
CA GLY A 22 35.81 -5.26 24.27
C GLY A 22 35.29 -4.68 22.95
N CYS A 23 34.81 -5.52 22.04
CA CYS A 23 33.90 -5.04 21.01
C CYS A 23 32.48 -4.93 21.61
N THR A 24 32.22 -3.86 22.36
CA THR A 24 30.85 -3.32 22.50
C THR A 24 30.45 -2.75 21.14
N GLY A 25 30.21 -3.65 20.19
CA GLY A 25 29.62 -3.34 18.90
C GLY A 25 28.18 -2.94 19.12
N VAL A 26 27.95 -1.66 19.44
CA VAL A 26 26.63 -1.07 19.27
C VAL A 26 26.38 -1.11 17.76
N LEU A 27 25.64 -2.13 17.31
CA LEU A 27 25.17 -2.17 15.94
C LEU A 27 24.44 -0.85 15.70
N PRO A 28 24.78 -0.08 14.66
CA PRO A 28 24.00 1.09 14.31
C PRO A 28 22.57 0.60 14.06
N VAL A 29 21.63 1.00 14.91
CA VAL A 29 20.21 0.89 14.61
C VAL A 29 20.04 1.62 13.29
N ALA A 30 19.81 0.85 12.22
CA ALA A 30 19.56 1.39 10.90
C ALA A 30 18.50 2.48 11.07
N ALA A 31 18.85 3.71 10.66
CA ALA A 31 17.96 4.84 10.76
C ALA A 31 16.61 4.41 10.18
N ARG A 32 15.57 4.44 11.02
CA ARG A 32 14.21 4.09 10.60
C ARG A 32 13.90 5.04 9.45
N GLN A 33 13.83 4.50 8.23
CA GLN A 33 13.41 5.29 7.09
C GLN A 33 12.07 5.92 7.47
N THR A 34 12.03 7.25 7.45
CA THR A 34 10.81 8.02 7.67
C THR A 34 9.94 7.79 6.45
N VAL A 35 9.23 6.66 6.44
CA VAL A 35 8.13 6.44 5.51
C VAL A 35 7.17 7.60 5.77
N PRO A 36 6.86 8.43 4.76
CA PRO A 36 5.87 9.48 4.93
C PRO A 36 4.60 8.86 5.50
N PRO A 37 3.91 9.53 6.44
CA PRO A 37 2.71 8.97 7.05
C PRO A 37 1.73 8.62 5.93
N MET A 38 1.53 7.32 5.72
CA MET A 38 0.68 6.82 4.65
C MET A 38 -0.78 7.12 4.98
N ARG A 39 -1.54 7.54 3.97
CA ARG A 39 -2.94 7.94 4.12
C ARG A 39 -3.86 6.73 3.95
N VAL A 40 -5.10 6.85 4.39
CA VAL A 40 -6.17 5.88 4.10
C VAL A 40 -7.13 6.49 3.09
N ALA A 41 -7.36 5.79 1.98
CA ALA A 41 -8.43 6.14 1.07
C ALA A 41 -9.75 5.57 1.60
N VAL A 42 -10.83 6.34 1.51
CA VAL A 42 -12.19 5.90 1.82
C VAL A 42 -13.01 6.08 0.56
N PHE A 43 -13.54 5.00 0.01
CA PHE A 43 -14.36 5.07 -1.19
C PHE A 43 -15.67 5.81 -0.90
N TYR A 44 -15.98 6.81 -1.71
CA TYR A 44 -17.17 7.64 -1.57
C TYR A 44 -17.79 7.99 -2.93
N GLU A 45 -19.06 7.70 -3.05
CA GLU A 45 -19.94 8.07 -4.16
C GLU A 45 -21.36 8.22 -3.59
N GLU A 46 -21.99 9.37 -3.83
CA GLU A 46 -23.26 9.75 -3.20
C GLU A 46 -24.39 8.75 -3.45
N THR A 47 -24.45 8.19 -4.66
CA THR A 47 -25.53 7.29 -5.11
C THR A 47 -25.08 5.83 -5.25
N PHE A 48 -23.93 5.47 -4.68
CA PHE A 48 -23.42 4.11 -4.80
C PHE A 48 -24.23 3.12 -3.95
N PRO A 49 -24.66 1.99 -4.53
CA PRO A 49 -25.54 1.06 -3.84
C PRO A 49 -24.79 0.32 -2.73
N THR A 50 -25.46 0.11 -1.60
CA THR A 50 -24.97 -0.75 -0.51
C THR A 50 -25.65 -2.11 -0.59
N TYR A 51 -24.89 -3.21 -0.48
CA TYR A 51 -25.44 -4.58 -0.47
C TYR A 51 -24.76 -5.47 0.57
N GLY A 52 -25.53 -6.31 1.26
CA GLY A 52 -24.98 -7.31 2.19
C GLY A 52 -24.41 -6.76 3.50
N PHE A 53 -24.81 -5.54 3.90
CA PHE A 53 -24.41 -4.92 5.16
C PHE A 53 -25.58 -4.19 5.81
N LEU A 54 -25.81 -4.43 7.12
CA LEU A 54 -27.01 -3.98 7.84
C LEU A 54 -26.80 -2.69 8.65
N VAL A 55 -25.56 -2.34 8.99
CA VAL A 55 -25.25 -1.13 9.76
C VAL A 55 -24.91 -0.01 8.81
N ARG A 56 -25.49 1.18 9.01
CA ARG A 56 -25.22 2.34 8.15
C ARG A 56 -24.14 3.20 8.79
N ILE A 57 -22.88 2.92 8.45
CA ILE A 57 -21.75 3.83 8.67
C ILE A 57 -21.47 4.52 7.34
N THR A 58 -21.41 5.85 7.30
CA THR A 58 -21.14 6.57 6.04
C THR A 58 -19.63 6.68 5.78
N PRO A 59 -19.19 6.73 4.51
CA PRO A 59 -17.79 6.99 4.17
C PRO A 59 -17.21 8.24 4.86
N GLU A 60 -17.99 9.30 4.94
CA GLU A 60 -17.60 10.56 5.56
C GLU A 60 -17.37 10.41 7.06
N GLN A 61 -18.23 9.66 7.76
CA GLN A 61 -18.04 9.32 9.17
C GLN A 61 -16.73 8.56 9.37
N ILE A 62 -16.44 7.54 8.54
CA ILE A 62 -15.18 6.78 8.60
C ILE A 62 -13.98 7.71 8.42
N ALA A 63 -14.00 8.57 7.41
CA ALA A 63 -12.92 9.51 7.15
C ALA A 63 -12.74 10.49 8.32
N GLN A 64 -13.83 10.96 8.93
CA GLN A 64 -13.80 11.84 10.09
C GLN A 64 -13.23 11.14 11.33
N ASP A 65 -13.63 9.90 11.60
CA ASP A 65 -13.16 9.11 12.74
C ASP A 65 -11.66 8.80 12.61
N LEU A 66 -11.21 8.42 11.40
CA LEU A 66 -9.79 8.20 11.11
C LEU A 66 -8.96 9.47 11.37
N ARG A 67 -9.42 10.62 10.86
CA ARG A 67 -8.73 11.91 11.08
C ARG A 67 -8.71 12.28 12.56
N SER A 68 -9.81 12.05 13.28
CA SER A 68 -9.89 12.30 14.72
C SER A 68 -8.93 11.41 15.53
N ALA A 69 -8.59 10.22 15.00
CA ALA A 69 -7.57 9.33 15.54
C ALA A 69 -6.13 9.65 15.09
N GLY A 70 -5.90 10.76 14.36
CA GLY A 70 -4.58 11.14 13.85
C GLY A 70 -4.15 10.40 12.58
N ILE A 71 -5.06 9.68 11.92
CA ILE A 71 -4.81 8.98 10.65
C ILE A 71 -5.30 9.86 9.50
N ALA A 72 -4.39 10.28 8.62
CA ALA A 72 -4.75 11.05 7.44
C ALA A 72 -5.65 10.20 6.51
N ALA A 73 -6.83 10.72 6.16
CA ALA A 73 -7.79 10.01 5.33
C ALA A 73 -8.41 10.90 4.24
N ASP A 74 -8.65 10.34 3.06
CA ASP A 74 -9.24 11.02 1.90
C ASP A 74 -10.49 10.29 1.40
N LEU A 75 -11.50 11.06 1.01
CA LEU A 75 -12.65 10.53 0.30
C LEU A 75 -12.34 10.51 -1.19
N LEU A 76 -12.39 9.33 -1.81
CA LEU A 76 -12.10 9.15 -3.23
C LEU A 76 -13.31 8.55 -3.95
N GLY A 77 -13.72 9.17 -5.06
CA GLY A 77 -14.70 8.61 -5.98
C GLY A 77 -14.10 7.64 -6.99
N VAL A 78 -14.94 7.06 -7.86
CA VAL A 78 -14.55 6.07 -8.87
C VAL A 78 -13.47 6.61 -9.80
N ASP A 79 -13.56 7.88 -10.18
CA ASP A 79 -12.59 8.50 -11.10
C ASP A 79 -11.18 8.63 -10.51
N ALA A 80 -11.08 8.90 -9.21
CA ALA A 80 -9.79 8.89 -8.52
C ALA A 80 -9.27 7.47 -8.32
N LEU A 81 -10.16 6.52 -8.01
CA LEU A 81 -9.78 5.12 -7.79
C LEU A 81 -9.31 4.41 -9.07
N LYS A 82 -9.84 4.78 -10.24
CA LYS A 82 -9.42 4.19 -11.53
C LYS A 82 -8.09 4.75 -12.05
N ASP A 83 -7.66 5.92 -11.56
CA ASP A 83 -6.45 6.63 -11.98
C ASP A 83 -5.26 6.29 -11.07
N PRO A 84 -4.22 5.56 -11.55
CA PRO A 84 -3.04 5.21 -10.76
C PRO A 84 -2.19 6.41 -10.32
N SER A 85 -2.36 7.58 -10.94
CA SER A 85 -1.68 8.80 -10.52
C SER A 85 -2.31 9.41 -9.26
N GLN A 86 -3.59 9.10 -9.01
CA GLN A 86 -4.35 9.58 -7.87
C GLN A 86 -4.43 8.54 -6.75
N PHE A 87 -4.59 7.26 -7.10
CA PHE A 87 -4.69 6.15 -6.15
C PHE A 87 -3.65 5.05 -6.43
N ASP A 88 -2.64 4.95 -5.56
CA ASP A 88 -1.63 3.89 -5.60
C ASP A 88 -1.04 3.55 -4.22
N ALA A 89 -0.38 2.40 -4.11
CA ALA A 89 0.16 1.87 -2.85
C ALA A 89 1.34 2.67 -2.26
N LYS A 90 1.92 3.61 -3.02
CA LYS A 90 2.91 4.58 -2.50
C LYS A 90 2.24 5.77 -1.81
N ARG A 91 0.97 6.05 -2.10
CA ARG A 91 0.20 7.17 -1.55
C ARG A 91 -0.71 6.74 -0.41
N TYR A 92 -1.32 5.57 -0.53
CA TYR A 92 -2.27 5.04 0.45
C TYR A 92 -1.81 3.69 1.00
N ALA A 93 -1.93 3.51 2.31
CA ALA A 93 -1.72 2.23 2.96
C ALA A 93 -2.90 1.29 2.74
N ALA A 94 -4.11 1.83 2.78
CA ALA A 94 -5.34 1.06 2.68
C ALA A 94 -6.44 1.83 1.94
N LEU A 95 -7.38 1.07 1.37
CA LEU A 95 -8.66 1.55 0.87
C LEU A 95 -9.80 0.94 1.70
N VAL A 96 -10.69 1.79 2.20
CA VAL A 96 -11.93 1.38 2.85
C VAL A 96 -13.06 1.29 1.83
N LEU A 97 -13.71 0.13 1.76
CA LEU A 97 -14.93 -0.12 0.99
C LEU A 97 -16.09 -0.36 1.97
N SER A 98 -16.88 0.69 2.20
CA SER A 98 -17.94 0.68 3.23
C SER A 98 -19.33 0.30 2.71
N TYR A 99 -19.49 0.07 1.40
CA TYR A 99 -20.77 -0.24 0.75
C TYR A 99 -21.15 -1.73 0.81
N GLY A 100 -20.53 -2.50 1.71
CA GLY A 100 -20.77 -3.93 1.81
C GLY A 100 -20.07 -4.70 0.69
N ASN A 101 -20.81 -5.62 0.09
CA ASN A 101 -20.35 -6.54 -0.94
C ASN A 101 -20.09 -5.89 -2.31
N THR A 102 -20.49 -4.63 -2.50
CA THR A 102 -20.38 -3.90 -3.76
C THR A 102 -19.02 -3.23 -3.95
N TYR A 103 -18.54 -3.15 -5.19
CA TYR A 103 -17.31 -2.45 -5.55
C TYR A 103 -17.42 -1.78 -6.93
N PRO A 104 -16.66 -0.69 -7.19
CA PRO A 104 -16.71 -0.01 -8.47
C PRO A 104 -15.98 -0.81 -9.55
N ASP A 105 -16.73 -1.39 -10.49
CA ASP A 105 -16.19 -2.25 -11.55
C ASP A 105 -15.18 -1.51 -12.43
N GLU A 106 -15.47 -0.23 -12.73
CA GLU A 106 -14.62 0.64 -13.55
C GLU A 106 -13.22 0.88 -12.94
N ALA A 107 -13.10 0.80 -11.61
CA ALA A 107 -11.82 0.97 -10.91
C ALA A 107 -11.14 -0.38 -10.60
N PHE A 108 -11.81 -1.52 -10.83
CA PHE A 108 -11.37 -2.83 -10.33
C PHE A 108 -9.97 -3.24 -10.80
N ALA A 109 -9.61 -2.88 -12.04
CA ALA A 109 -8.27 -3.12 -12.56
C ALA A 109 -7.19 -2.41 -11.72
N ASN A 110 -7.42 -1.15 -11.34
CA ASN A 110 -6.47 -0.42 -10.49
C ASN A 110 -6.52 -0.89 -9.04
N LEU A 111 -7.69 -1.26 -8.51
CA LEU A 111 -7.79 -1.87 -7.16
C LEU A 111 -6.93 -3.13 -7.06
N ARG A 112 -7.02 -4.03 -8.05
CA ARG A 112 -6.17 -5.23 -8.10
C ARG A 112 -4.68 -4.87 -8.14
N ASN A 113 -4.29 -3.85 -8.90
CA ASN A 113 -2.90 -3.40 -8.97
C ASN A 113 -2.42 -2.77 -7.65
N PHE A 114 -3.26 -1.98 -6.99
CA PHE A 114 -3.01 -1.42 -5.67
C PHE A 114 -2.69 -2.53 -4.66
N HIS A 115 -3.51 -3.58 -4.61
CA HIS A 115 -3.29 -4.70 -3.70
C HIS A 115 -2.01 -5.49 -4.02
N ARG A 116 -1.78 -5.79 -5.31
CA ARG A 116 -0.54 -6.45 -5.76
C ARG A 116 0.73 -5.66 -5.40
N ARG A 117 0.61 -4.34 -5.21
CA ARG A 117 1.71 -3.44 -4.83
C ARG A 117 1.81 -3.19 -3.33
N GLY A 118 1.08 -3.95 -2.50
CA GLY A 118 1.15 -3.90 -1.04
C GLY A 118 0.06 -3.07 -0.37
N GLY A 119 -0.87 -2.51 -1.14
CA GLY A 119 -2.05 -1.83 -0.59
C GLY A 119 -3.01 -2.81 0.07
N SER A 120 -3.70 -2.38 1.13
CA SER A 120 -4.65 -3.21 1.88
C SER A 120 -6.10 -2.80 1.65
N PHE A 121 -7.04 -3.73 1.76
CA PHE A 121 -8.47 -3.42 1.73
C PHE A 121 -9.09 -3.61 3.11
N ILE A 122 -9.93 -2.67 3.51
CA ILE A 122 -10.79 -2.76 4.68
C ILE A 122 -12.21 -2.76 4.14
N THR A 123 -12.93 -3.87 4.27
CA THR A 123 -14.25 -4.03 3.64
C THR A 123 -15.31 -4.34 4.66
N THR A 124 -16.51 -3.79 4.49
CA THR A 124 -17.71 -4.31 5.14
C THR A 124 -18.27 -5.44 4.28
N GLY A 125 -18.63 -6.60 4.85
CA GLY A 125 -19.17 -7.73 4.08
C GLY A 125 -18.13 -8.59 3.32
N VAL A 126 -18.58 -9.29 2.28
CA VAL A 126 -17.78 -10.19 1.43
C VAL A 126 -17.21 -9.41 0.24
N PRO A 127 -15.88 -9.19 0.19
CA PRO A 127 -15.26 -8.29 -0.77
C PRO A 127 -15.37 -8.79 -2.21
N PHE A 128 -15.51 -7.85 -3.14
CA PHE A 128 -15.44 -8.08 -4.60
C PHE A 128 -16.47 -9.07 -5.18
N THR A 129 -17.66 -9.17 -4.58
CA THR A 129 -18.71 -10.09 -5.04
C THR A 129 -19.75 -9.43 -5.95
N HIS A 130 -19.99 -8.11 -5.80
CA HIS A 130 -21.03 -7.40 -6.55
C HIS A 130 -20.44 -6.19 -7.31
N PRO A 131 -20.06 -6.34 -8.60
CA PRO A 131 -19.56 -5.23 -9.40
C PRO A 131 -20.68 -4.21 -9.66
N VAL A 132 -20.35 -2.93 -9.54
CA VAL A 132 -21.25 -1.81 -9.85
C VAL A 132 -20.61 -0.92 -10.91
N ARG A 133 -21.36 -0.63 -11.97
CA ARG A 133 -21.01 0.35 -13.00
C ARG A 133 -21.90 1.57 -12.87
N ARG A 134 -21.38 2.76 -13.17
CA ARG A 134 -22.24 3.93 -13.39
C ARG A 134 -23.12 3.65 -14.61
N VAL A 135 -24.42 3.83 -14.47
CA VAL A 135 -25.34 3.81 -15.60
C VAL A 135 -25.26 5.19 -16.25
N ALA A 136 -24.98 5.26 -17.55
CA ALA A 136 -25.09 6.53 -18.27
C ALA A 136 -26.51 7.08 -18.07
N ALA A 137 -26.64 8.38 -17.79
CA ALA A 137 -27.95 9.00 -17.75
C ALA A 137 -28.68 8.68 -19.06
N PRO A 138 -29.97 8.29 -19.03
CA PRO A 138 -30.72 8.04 -20.25
C PRO A 138 -30.62 9.28 -21.14
N ASP A 139 -30.19 9.09 -22.39
CA ASP A 139 -30.34 10.13 -23.38
C ASP A 139 -31.84 10.41 -23.53
N GLY A 140 -32.23 11.68 -23.43
CA GLY A 140 -33.63 12.09 -23.50
C GLY A 140 -34.31 11.83 -24.85
N SER A 141 -33.77 10.96 -25.71
CA SER A 141 -34.21 10.69 -27.08
C SER A 141 -35.33 9.65 -27.18
N ASN A 142 -35.93 9.21 -26.07
CA ASN A 142 -37.09 8.33 -26.09
C ASN A 142 -38.28 8.96 -25.34
N ARG A 143 -38.84 10.01 -25.92
CA ARG A 143 -40.21 10.49 -25.67
C ARG A 143 -40.86 10.92 -26.97
#